data_AF-A0A6L3X9F8-F1
#
_entry.id   AF-A0A6L3X9F8-F1
#
_cell.length_a   1.000
_cell.length_b   1.000
_cell.length_c   1.000
_cell.angle_alpha   90.00
_cell.angle_beta   90.00
_cell.angle_gamma   90.00
#
_symmetry.space_group_name_H-M   'P 1'
#
loop_
_entity.id
_entity.type
_entity.pdbx_description
1 polymer ?
#
loop_
_entity_poly.entity_id
_entity_poly.type
_entity_poly.pdbx_seq_one_letter_code
_entity_poly.pdbx_strand_id
1 'polypeptide(L)'
;FISIDDEEAKQFRESVVEWLMTNHPHDCPVCEEGGNCHLQDMTVMTGHSFRRYRFTKRTHRNQDLGPFISHEMNRCIACYRCVRYYKDYADGQDLGVYGAHDNVYFGRPEDGTLESEFSGNLVEICPTGVFTDKTHSERYNRKWDMQFAPSICQQCSLGCNTSPGERYGELRRIENRYNGTVNHYFLCDRGRFGYGYVNLKDRPRQPVQRRGDDVITLNAEQAMQGAADILRQSKKVIGIGSPRASIESNFALRELVGAENFYTGIAQGEQERLQLVLKVLREGGIHTPALREIESYDAVLVLGEDLTQTGARAALAVRQAVKVKAREMAAAQKVAD
;
A
#
# COMPACT_ATOMS: atom_id res chain seq x y z
N PHE A 1 37.15 -7.10 -19.29
CA PHE A 1 36.21 -5.97 -19.36
C PHE A 1 34.81 -6.55 -19.26
N ILE A 2 33.95 -6.05 -18.38
CA ILE A 2 32.56 -6.55 -18.25
C ILE A 2 31.71 -5.62 -19.11
N SER A 3 31.06 -6.16 -20.16
CA SER A 3 30.20 -5.39 -21.07
C SER A 3 28.83 -6.03 -21.18
N ILE A 4 27.78 -5.20 -21.14
CA ILE A 4 26.40 -5.64 -21.39
C ILE A 4 26.09 -5.83 -22.88
N ASP A 5 26.96 -5.29 -23.75
CA ASP A 5 26.82 -5.35 -25.20
C ASP A 5 27.53 -6.55 -25.84
N ASP A 6 28.24 -7.33 -25.01
CA ASP A 6 28.88 -8.57 -25.42
C ASP A 6 27.86 -9.55 -26.02
N GLU A 7 28.26 -10.22 -27.08
CA GLU A 7 27.37 -11.09 -27.86
C GLU A 7 26.92 -12.31 -27.03
N GLU A 8 27.81 -12.89 -26.22
CA GLU A 8 27.47 -14.00 -25.33
C GLU A 8 26.43 -13.56 -24.30
N ALA A 9 26.57 -12.34 -23.76
CA ALA A 9 25.62 -11.78 -22.80
C ALA A 9 24.24 -11.48 -23.42
N LYS A 10 24.17 -11.12 -24.70
CA LYS A 10 22.90 -10.94 -25.43
C LYS A 10 22.21 -12.29 -25.65
N GLN A 11 22.94 -13.26 -26.19
CA GLN A 11 22.42 -14.62 -26.45
C GLN A 11 21.97 -15.32 -25.17
N PHE A 12 22.71 -15.13 -24.07
CA PHE A 12 22.34 -15.67 -22.76
C PHE A 12 21.00 -15.11 -22.28
N ARG A 13 20.79 -13.78 -22.35
CA ARG A 13 19.51 -13.15 -21.95
C ARG A 13 18.34 -13.61 -22.80
N GLU A 14 18.53 -13.72 -24.12
CA GLU A 14 17.50 -14.23 -25.03
C GLU A 14 17.10 -15.67 -24.65
N SER A 15 18.09 -16.53 -24.38
CA SER A 15 17.87 -17.92 -23.96
C SER A 15 17.10 -18.01 -22.64
N VAL A 16 17.47 -17.19 -21.65
CA VAL A 16 16.77 -17.14 -20.35
C VAL A 16 15.31 -16.71 -20.53
N VAL A 17 15.05 -15.67 -21.32
CA VAL A 17 13.69 -15.18 -21.60
C VAL A 17 12.84 -16.27 -22.27
N GLU A 18 13.39 -17.02 -23.22
CA GLU A 18 12.69 -18.15 -23.83
C GLU A 18 12.35 -19.25 -22.82
N TRP A 19 13.28 -19.59 -21.92
CA TRP A 19 13.04 -20.58 -20.86
C TRP A 19 11.93 -20.15 -19.91
N LEU A 20 11.90 -18.89 -19.48
CA LEU A 20 10.84 -18.36 -18.62
C LEU A 20 9.46 -18.45 -19.30
N MET A 21 9.41 -18.34 -20.63
CA MET A 21 8.18 -18.41 -21.41
C MET A 21 7.74 -19.83 -21.81
N THR A 22 8.57 -20.84 -21.57
CA THR A 22 8.29 -22.24 -21.93
C THR A 22 6.94 -22.68 -21.38
N ASN A 23 6.72 -22.49 -20.08
CA ASN A 23 5.49 -22.83 -19.40
C ASN A 23 4.54 -21.63 -19.16
N HIS A 24 5.00 -20.39 -19.34
CA HIS A 24 4.17 -19.20 -19.12
C HIS A 24 2.98 -19.15 -20.11
N PRO A 25 1.75 -18.87 -19.64
CA PRO A 25 0.53 -18.92 -20.45
C PRO A 25 0.47 -17.75 -21.45
N HIS A 26 -0.50 -17.82 -22.36
CA HIS A 26 -0.77 -16.76 -23.34
C HIS A 26 -1.83 -15.78 -22.84
N ASP A 27 -1.71 -15.38 -21.57
CA ASP A 27 -2.75 -14.62 -20.86
C ASP A 27 -2.56 -13.10 -20.93
N CYS A 28 -1.54 -12.59 -21.61
CA CYS A 28 -1.26 -11.15 -21.67
C CYS A 28 -2.51 -10.26 -21.96
N PRO A 29 -3.44 -10.66 -22.87
CA PRO A 29 -4.66 -9.88 -23.12
C PRO A 29 -5.65 -9.82 -21.96
N VAL A 30 -5.65 -10.81 -21.07
CA VAL A 30 -6.57 -10.92 -19.91
C VAL A 30 -5.86 -10.71 -18.57
N CYS A 31 -4.52 -10.66 -18.57
CA CYS A 31 -3.69 -10.42 -17.40
C CYS A 31 -3.73 -8.95 -17.01
N GLU A 32 -4.00 -8.69 -15.73
CA GLU A 32 -4.16 -7.36 -15.17
C GLU A 32 -2.85 -6.56 -15.15
N GLU A 33 -1.74 -7.27 -14.97
CA GLU A 33 -0.38 -6.71 -15.05
C GLU A 33 0.11 -6.55 -16.50
N GLY A 34 -0.66 -6.94 -17.52
CA GLY A 34 -0.27 -6.69 -18.91
C GLY A 34 -0.13 -5.18 -19.16
N GLY A 35 1.04 -4.76 -19.64
CA GLY A 35 1.44 -3.35 -19.72
C GLY A 35 2.28 -2.80 -18.58
N ASN A 36 2.40 -3.56 -17.49
CA ASN A 36 3.23 -3.26 -16.33
C ASN A 36 4.09 -4.49 -15.93
N CYS A 37 4.12 -5.51 -16.78
CA CYS A 37 4.73 -6.80 -16.50
C CYS A 37 6.20 -6.78 -16.89
N HIS A 38 7.08 -6.97 -15.92
CA HIS A 38 8.53 -6.97 -16.15
C HIS A 38 8.97 -8.06 -17.13
N LEU A 39 8.31 -9.22 -17.16
CA LEU A 39 8.59 -10.27 -18.17
C LEU A 39 8.26 -9.79 -19.59
N GLN A 40 7.20 -9.00 -19.77
CA GLN A 40 6.87 -8.44 -21.09
C GLN A 40 7.95 -7.45 -21.53
N ASP A 41 8.35 -6.55 -20.64
CA ASP A 41 9.40 -5.56 -20.92
C ASP A 41 10.73 -6.25 -21.28
N MET A 42 11.15 -7.23 -20.48
CA MET A 42 12.36 -8.00 -20.76
C MET A 42 12.28 -8.74 -22.10
N THR A 43 11.11 -9.27 -22.48
CA THR A 43 10.93 -9.96 -23.76
C THR A 43 11.11 -9.01 -24.94
N VAL A 44 10.54 -7.80 -24.85
CA VAL A 44 10.71 -6.76 -25.87
C VAL A 44 12.17 -6.30 -25.94
N MET A 45 12.79 -6.07 -24.78
CA MET A 45 14.19 -5.59 -24.70
C MET A 45 15.21 -6.59 -25.26
N THR A 46 14.96 -7.89 -25.15
CA THR A 46 15.84 -8.93 -25.73
C THR A 46 15.51 -9.27 -27.17
N GLY A 47 14.49 -8.66 -27.78
CA GLY A 47 14.11 -8.92 -29.18
C GLY A 47 13.51 -10.29 -29.44
N HIS A 48 13.13 -11.04 -28.39
CA HIS A 48 12.62 -12.39 -28.54
C HIS A 48 11.21 -12.37 -29.14
N SER A 49 11.05 -12.94 -30.34
CA SER A 49 9.80 -12.87 -31.12
C SER A 49 9.10 -14.22 -31.35
N PHE A 50 9.82 -15.34 -31.30
CA PHE A 50 9.29 -16.67 -31.63
C PHE A 50 9.55 -17.68 -30.53
N ARG A 51 8.54 -18.49 -30.16
CA ARG A 51 8.69 -19.59 -29.20
C ARG A 51 8.98 -20.90 -29.93
N ARG A 52 10.04 -21.62 -29.52
CA ARG A 52 10.33 -22.96 -30.07
C ARG A 52 9.58 -24.10 -29.39
N TYR A 53 9.07 -23.87 -28.17
CA TYR A 53 8.32 -24.87 -27.39
C TYR A 53 6.96 -25.20 -28.03
N ARG A 54 6.71 -26.48 -28.29
CA ARG A 54 5.49 -26.99 -28.97
C ARG A 54 4.67 -27.99 -28.16
N PHE A 55 5.08 -28.28 -26.93
CA PHE A 55 4.44 -29.29 -26.09
C PHE A 55 3.40 -28.67 -25.15
N THR A 56 2.69 -29.52 -24.42
CA THR A 56 1.73 -29.08 -23.39
C THR A 56 2.44 -28.30 -22.30
N LYS A 57 1.87 -27.15 -21.91
CA LYS A 57 2.37 -26.33 -20.79
C LYS A 57 1.89 -26.93 -19.47
N ARG A 58 2.72 -26.83 -18.43
CA ARG A 58 2.29 -27.17 -17.06
C ARG A 58 1.12 -26.27 -16.63
N THR A 59 0.28 -26.79 -15.75
CA THR A 59 -0.77 -26.01 -15.10
C THR A 59 -0.74 -26.20 -13.59
N HIS A 60 -1.17 -25.16 -12.89
CA HIS A 60 -1.29 -25.10 -11.45
C HIS A 60 -2.72 -24.70 -11.08
N ARG A 61 -3.15 -25.14 -9.89
CA ARG A 61 -4.42 -24.70 -9.30
C ARG A 61 -4.21 -23.37 -8.58
N ASN A 62 -5.09 -22.42 -8.87
CA ASN A 62 -5.15 -21.16 -8.13
C ASN A 62 -5.73 -21.39 -6.74
N GLN A 63 -5.28 -20.58 -5.79
CA GLN A 63 -5.75 -20.61 -4.40
C GLN A 63 -6.50 -19.33 -4.08
N ASP A 64 -7.42 -19.42 -3.13
CA ASP A 64 -7.97 -18.20 -2.52
C ASP A 64 -6.97 -17.69 -1.48
N LEU A 65 -6.45 -16.48 -1.71
CA LEU A 65 -5.51 -15.81 -0.81
C LEU A 65 -6.17 -14.69 -0.01
N GLY A 66 -7.51 -14.63 -0.05
CA GLY A 66 -8.33 -13.67 0.67
C GLY A 66 -9.00 -12.61 -0.21
N PRO A 67 -9.45 -11.50 0.39
CA PRO A 67 -10.27 -10.51 -0.31
C PRO A 67 -9.47 -9.56 -1.19
N PHE A 68 -8.16 -9.37 -0.95
CA PHE A 68 -7.39 -8.31 -1.59
C PHE A 68 -6.47 -8.78 -2.73
N ILE A 69 -6.02 -10.03 -2.69
CA ILE A 69 -5.03 -10.55 -3.63
C ILE A 69 -5.64 -11.70 -4.42
N SER A 70 -5.63 -11.56 -5.74
CA SER A 70 -5.94 -12.63 -6.68
C SER A 70 -4.68 -13.45 -6.97
N HIS A 71 -4.87 -14.74 -7.23
CA HIS A 71 -3.78 -15.68 -7.46
C HIS A 71 -3.93 -16.37 -8.81
N GLU A 72 -2.96 -16.19 -9.71
CA GLU A 72 -2.90 -16.89 -11.00
C GLU A 72 -1.53 -17.55 -11.19
N MET A 73 -1.42 -18.79 -10.72
CA MET A 73 -0.13 -19.46 -10.59
C MET A 73 0.48 -19.93 -11.89
N ASN A 74 -0.32 -20.06 -12.94
CA ASN A 74 0.20 -20.41 -14.26
C ASN A 74 1.14 -19.31 -14.79
N ARG A 75 0.98 -18.06 -14.35
CA ARG A 75 1.84 -16.92 -14.73
C ARG A 75 3.18 -16.90 -13.98
N CYS A 76 3.45 -17.85 -13.08
CA CYS A 76 4.65 -17.84 -12.25
C CYS A 76 5.89 -18.34 -12.99
N ILE A 77 6.97 -17.56 -12.88
CA ILE A 77 8.29 -17.86 -13.45
C ILE A 77 9.29 -18.43 -12.42
N ALA A 78 8.81 -18.79 -11.22
CA ALA A 78 9.60 -19.37 -10.13
C ALA A 78 10.86 -18.56 -9.74
N CYS A 79 10.73 -17.22 -9.65
CA CYS A 79 11.84 -16.34 -9.28
C CYS A 79 12.09 -16.21 -7.76
N TYR A 80 11.27 -16.84 -6.92
CA TYR A 80 11.34 -16.81 -5.44
C TYR A 80 11.20 -15.42 -4.79
N ARG A 81 10.97 -14.34 -5.54
CA ARG A 81 10.83 -12.97 -4.98
C ARG A 81 9.69 -12.86 -3.96
N CYS A 82 8.55 -13.49 -4.24
CA CYS A 82 7.37 -13.46 -3.36
C CYS A 82 7.67 -14.04 -1.98
N VAL A 83 8.21 -15.27 -1.92
CA VAL A 83 8.49 -15.94 -0.64
C VAL A 83 9.63 -15.31 0.12
N ARG A 84 10.68 -14.82 -0.56
CA ARG A 84 11.77 -14.09 0.09
C ARG A 84 11.27 -12.79 0.73
N TYR A 85 10.44 -12.04 0.01
CA TYR A 85 9.81 -10.88 0.62
C TYR A 85 8.90 -11.27 1.79
N TYR A 86 7.97 -12.21 1.55
CA TYR A 86 6.91 -12.49 2.48
C TYR A 86 7.44 -13.07 3.80
N LYS A 87 8.37 -14.03 3.71
CA LYS A 87 9.02 -14.63 4.88
C LYS A 87 10.12 -13.74 5.44
N ASP A 88 11.11 -13.41 4.64
CA ASP A 88 12.35 -12.81 5.15
C ASP A 88 12.17 -11.33 5.51
N TYR A 89 11.25 -10.62 4.84
CA TYR A 89 11.02 -9.19 5.08
C TYR A 89 9.74 -8.93 5.87
N ALA A 90 8.60 -9.46 5.45
CA ALA A 90 7.29 -9.17 6.04
C ALA A 90 6.87 -10.08 7.22
N ASP A 91 7.68 -11.09 7.57
CA ASP A 91 7.42 -12.07 8.65
C ASP A 91 6.14 -12.92 8.47
N GLY A 92 5.63 -13.01 7.25
CA GLY A 92 4.52 -13.89 6.93
C GLY A 92 4.95 -15.36 6.92
N GLN A 93 4.16 -16.23 7.53
CA GLN A 93 4.50 -17.64 7.74
C GLN A 93 3.69 -18.60 6.86
N ASP A 94 2.62 -18.11 6.26
CA ASP A 94 1.58 -18.88 5.59
C ASP A 94 1.73 -18.97 4.07
N LEU A 95 2.72 -18.31 3.45
CA LEU A 95 3.08 -18.46 2.03
C LEU A 95 4.42 -19.19 1.88
N GLY A 96 4.45 -20.28 1.11
CA GLY A 96 5.61 -21.15 0.92
C GLY A 96 5.87 -21.56 -0.53
N VAL A 97 6.86 -22.44 -0.68
CA VAL A 97 7.22 -23.09 -1.94
C VAL A 97 7.02 -24.58 -1.77
N TYR A 98 6.34 -25.21 -2.73
CA TYR A 98 6.01 -26.63 -2.72
C TYR A 98 6.37 -27.27 -4.07
N GLY A 99 6.49 -28.59 -4.09
CA GLY A 99 6.88 -29.33 -5.29
C GLY A 99 8.38 -29.24 -5.59
N ALA A 100 8.78 -29.72 -6.77
CA ALA A 100 10.17 -29.77 -7.22
C ALA A 100 10.26 -29.67 -8.75
N HIS A 101 11.44 -29.33 -9.26
CA HIS A 101 11.74 -29.21 -10.70
C HIS A 101 10.78 -28.25 -11.43
N ASP A 102 10.10 -28.74 -12.46
CA ASP A 102 9.12 -28.03 -13.27
C ASP A 102 7.73 -28.00 -12.62
N ASN A 103 7.51 -28.65 -11.47
CA ASN A 103 6.25 -28.61 -10.73
C ASN A 103 6.33 -27.76 -9.45
N VAL A 104 7.23 -26.78 -9.41
CA VAL A 104 7.34 -25.84 -8.27
C VAL A 104 6.11 -24.92 -8.22
N TYR A 105 5.52 -24.82 -7.04
CA TYR A 105 4.33 -24.04 -6.74
C TYR A 105 4.60 -23.07 -5.58
N PHE A 106 4.02 -21.87 -5.65
CA PHE A 106 4.12 -20.83 -4.63
C PHE A 106 2.71 -20.54 -4.15
N GLY A 107 2.46 -20.60 -2.84
CA GLY A 107 1.10 -20.48 -2.31
C GLY A 107 1.05 -20.86 -0.84
N ARG A 108 -0.15 -21.16 -0.35
CA ARG A 108 -0.40 -21.61 1.02
C ARG A 108 -0.48 -23.14 1.10
N PRO A 109 -0.34 -23.74 2.29
CA PRO A 109 -0.72 -25.14 2.50
C PRO A 109 -2.20 -25.39 2.19
N GLU A 110 -3.06 -24.46 2.58
CA GLU A 110 -4.52 -24.50 2.39
C GLU A 110 -5.06 -23.13 1.96
N ASP A 111 -6.18 -23.12 1.24
CA ASP A 111 -6.87 -21.88 0.82
C ASP A 111 -7.22 -21.03 2.06
N GLY A 112 -6.99 -19.71 1.98
CA GLY A 112 -7.31 -18.78 3.06
C GLY A 112 -6.67 -17.41 2.93
N THR A 113 -7.15 -16.45 3.72
CA THR A 113 -6.67 -15.06 3.75
C THR A 113 -5.26 -14.92 4.32
N LEU A 114 -4.33 -14.38 3.55
CA LEU A 114 -2.94 -14.17 4.01
C LEU A 114 -2.90 -13.36 5.32
N GLU A 115 -2.08 -13.80 6.26
CA GLU A 115 -2.10 -13.28 7.63
C GLU A 115 -1.29 -12.00 7.84
N SER A 116 -0.23 -11.79 7.04
CA SER A 116 0.62 -10.60 7.16
C SER A 116 -0.12 -9.34 6.73
N GLU A 117 -0.02 -8.29 7.53
CA GLU A 117 -0.56 -6.95 7.23
C GLU A 117 0.20 -6.22 6.10
N PHE A 118 1.20 -6.89 5.52
CA PHE A 118 2.02 -6.45 4.41
C PHE A 118 1.91 -7.38 3.19
N SER A 119 0.94 -8.30 3.19
CA SER A 119 0.73 -9.28 2.12
C SER A 119 0.48 -8.63 0.76
N GLY A 120 -0.20 -7.48 0.72
CA GLY A 120 -0.58 -6.75 -0.48
C GLY A 120 0.57 -6.29 -1.34
N ASN A 121 1.78 -6.17 -0.78
CA ASN A 121 2.97 -5.82 -1.58
C ASN A 121 3.41 -6.96 -2.51
N LEU A 122 2.90 -8.18 -2.34
CA LEU A 122 3.10 -9.27 -3.31
C LEU A 122 2.69 -8.86 -4.73
N VAL A 123 1.68 -7.98 -4.85
CA VAL A 123 1.21 -7.44 -6.14
C VAL A 123 2.27 -6.58 -6.84
N GLU A 124 3.10 -5.84 -6.10
CA GLU A 124 4.18 -5.02 -6.68
C GLU A 124 5.51 -5.77 -6.79
N ILE A 125 5.72 -6.78 -5.95
CA ILE A 125 6.95 -7.57 -5.94
C ILE A 125 6.97 -8.61 -7.05
N CYS A 126 5.80 -9.11 -7.45
CA CYS A 126 5.71 -10.07 -8.52
C CYS A 126 6.17 -9.43 -9.84
N PRO A 127 7.17 -9.99 -10.53
CA PRO A 127 7.58 -9.48 -11.84
C PRO A 127 6.61 -9.87 -12.97
N THR A 128 5.59 -10.66 -12.65
CA THR A 128 4.53 -11.11 -13.57
C THR A 128 3.17 -10.97 -12.88
N GLY A 129 2.07 -11.33 -13.57
CA GLY A 129 0.72 -11.21 -13.01
C GLY A 129 0.25 -12.39 -12.16
N VAL A 130 1.11 -12.96 -11.30
CA VAL A 130 0.71 -14.07 -10.40
C VAL A 130 -0.13 -13.57 -9.24
N PHE A 131 0.31 -12.49 -8.61
CA PHE A 131 -0.42 -11.81 -7.55
C PHE A 131 -0.94 -10.51 -8.13
N THR A 132 -2.26 -10.35 -8.20
CA THR A 132 -2.89 -9.14 -8.72
C THR A 132 -3.83 -8.54 -7.68
N ASP A 133 -4.06 -7.23 -7.77
CA ASP A 133 -4.98 -6.53 -6.88
C ASP A 133 -6.43 -6.91 -7.25
N LYS A 134 -7.09 -7.67 -6.37
CA LYS A 134 -8.47 -8.15 -6.55
C LYS A 134 -9.47 -6.99 -6.56
N THR A 135 -9.22 -5.95 -5.77
CA THR A 135 -10.08 -4.76 -5.69
C THR A 135 -10.03 -3.92 -6.97
N HIS A 136 -8.88 -3.89 -7.64
CA HIS A 136 -8.74 -3.32 -8.98
C HIS A 136 -9.35 -4.21 -10.06
N SER A 137 -9.21 -5.54 -9.93
CA SER A 137 -9.66 -6.52 -10.93
C SER A 137 -11.18 -6.49 -11.16
N GLU A 138 -11.98 -6.19 -10.14
CA GLU A 138 -13.44 -6.02 -10.27
C GLU A 138 -13.84 -4.91 -11.25
N ARG A 139 -12.99 -3.87 -11.38
CA ARG A 139 -13.23 -2.72 -12.26
C ARG A 139 -11.99 -2.49 -13.12
N TYR A 140 -11.73 -3.50 -13.93
CA TYR A 140 -10.50 -3.63 -14.68
C TYR A 140 -10.18 -2.41 -15.58
N ASN A 141 -8.99 -1.84 -15.36
CA ASN A 141 -8.37 -0.87 -16.25
C ASN A 141 -6.88 -1.20 -16.43
N ARG A 142 -6.33 -0.83 -17.59
CA ARG A 142 -4.89 -0.98 -17.86
C ARG A 142 -4.10 0.12 -17.15
N LYS A 143 -2.85 -0.16 -16.80
CA LYS A 143 -2.00 0.82 -16.11
C LYS A 143 -1.81 2.11 -16.91
N TRP A 144 -1.62 2.00 -18.23
CA TRP A 144 -1.48 3.16 -19.12
C TRP A 144 -2.77 3.99 -19.27
N ASP A 145 -3.94 3.44 -18.90
CA ASP A 145 -5.20 4.18 -18.92
C ASP A 145 -5.38 5.02 -17.64
N MET A 146 -4.69 4.70 -16.55
CA MET A 146 -4.87 5.38 -15.27
C MET A 146 -4.01 6.64 -15.16
N GLN A 147 -4.52 7.65 -14.46
CA GLN A 147 -3.77 8.83 -14.07
C GLN A 147 -3.27 8.68 -12.64
N PHE A 148 -1.96 8.84 -12.45
CA PHE A 148 -1.33 8.74 -11.13
C PHE A 148 -0.86 10.11 -10.65
N ALA A 149 -1.06 10.38 -9.36
CA ALA A 149 -0.58 11.60 -8.73
C ALA A 149 0.16 11.29 -7.42
N PRO A 150 1.24 12.01 -7.06
CA PRO A 150 1.85 11.87 -5.74
C PRO A 150 0.86 12.25 -4.63
N SER A 151 0.72 11.39 -3.61
CA SER A 151 -0.14 11.64 -2.45
C SER A 151 0.46 11.09 -1.16
N ILE A 152 -0.29 11.21 -0.06
CA ILE A 152 0.03 10.76 1.28
C ILE A 152 -1.13 9.92 1.82
N CYS A 153 -0.82 8.76 2.39
CA CYS A 153 -1.79 7.86 3.00
C CYS A 153 -2.41 8.48 4.27
N GLN A 154 -3.74 8.57 4.30
CA GLN A 154 -4.51 9.14 5.43
C GLN A 154 -5.09 8.06 6.37
N GLN A 155 -4.61 6.82 6.26
CA GLN A 155 -5.16 5.71 7.02
C GLN A 155 -4.69 5.71 8.47
N CYS A 156 -3.45 6.11 8.74
CA CYS A 156 -2.88 6.24 10.08
C CYS A 156 -2.00 7.50 10.18
N SER A 157 -1.43 7.77 11.34
CA SER A 157 -0.60 8.95 11.61
C SER A 157 0.80 8.91 10.96
N LEU A 158 1.20 7.80 10.33
CA LEU A 158 2.55 7.65 9.75
C LEU A 158 2.74 8.38 8.42
N GLY A 159 1.67 8.68 7.68
CA GLY A 159 1.76 9.47 6.45
C GLY A 159 2.62 8.85 5.34
N CYS A 160 2.42 7.56 5.03
CA CYS A 160 3.18 6.88 3.97
C CYS A 160 2.96 7.54 2.59
N ASN A 161 4.03 7.67 1.79
CA ASN A 161 3.93 8.23 0.45
C ASN A 161 3.25 7.23 -0.51
N THR A 162 2.22 7.69 -1.21
CA THR A 162 1.45 6.86 -2.15
C THR A 162 1.40 7.49 -3.54
N SER A 163 1.02 6.68 -4.52
CA SER A 163 0.67 7.08 -5.88
C SER A 163 -0.71 6.50 -6.21
N PRO A 164 -1.81 7.22 -5.88
CA PRO A 164 -3.17 6.78 -6.20
C PRO A 164 -3.42 6.89 -7.72
N GLY A 165 -3.97 5.82 -8.30
CA GLY A 165 -4.33 5.72 -9.71
C GLY A 165 -5.83 5.94 -9.91
N GLU A 166 -6.21 6.96 -10.66
CA GLU A 166 -7.58 7.35 -10.95
C GLU A 166 -7.98 6.96 -12.38
N ARG A 167 -9.25 6.57 -12.55
CA ARG A 167 -9.89 6.45 -13.87
C ARG A 167 -11.40 6.69 -13.79
N TYR A 168 -11.90 7.61 -14.62
CA TYR A 168 -13.31 7.97 -14.76
C TYR A 168 -13.97 8.54 -13.49
N GLY A 169 -13.24 9.36 -12.76
CA GLY A 169 -13.63 9.96 -11.48
C GLY A 169 -13.60 8.99 -10.29
N GLU A 170 -13.07 7.78 -10.47
CA GLU A 170 -12.97 6.77 -9.42
C GLU A 170 -11.51 6.42 -9.12
N LEU A 171 -11.20 6.28 -7.83
CA LEU A 171 -9.90 5.78 -7.40
C LEU A 171 -9.84 4.26 -7.62
N ARG A 172 -8.90 3.79 -8.44
CA ARG A 172 -8.83 2.39 -8.89
C ARG A 172 -7.85 1.53 -8.12
N ARG A 173 -6.66 2.05 -7.84
CA ARG A 173 -5.54 1.35 -7.20
C ARG A 173 -4.67 2.35 -6.44
N ILE A 174 -3.99 1.90 -5.39
CA ILE A 174 -2.94 2.67 -4.72
C ILE A 174 -1.59 1.94 -4.89
N GLU A 175 -0.61 2.63 -5.45
CA GLU A 175 0.77 2.15 -5.53
C GLU A 175 1.67 2.81 -4.49
N ASN A 176 2.74 2.12 -4.10
CA ASN A 176 3.76 2.69 -3.24
C ASN A 176 4.55 3.78 -3.98
N ARG A 177 4.79 4.91 -3.32
CA ARG A 177 5.75 5.92 -3.80
C ARG A 177 6.96 5.93 -2.88
N TYR A 178 8.15 5.72 -3.45
CA TYR A 178 9.37 5.59 -2.66
C TYR A 178 9.64 6.82 -1.77
N ASN A 179 9.89 6.57 -0.49
CA ASN A 179 10.38 7.56 0.45
C ASN A 179 11.37 6.91 1.40
N GLY A 180 12.64 7.29 1.31
CA GLY A 180 13.73 6.69 2.08
C GLY A 180 13.72 7.01 3.58
N THR A 181 12.78 7.82 4.09
CA THR A 181 12.63 8.11 5.52
C THR A 181 11.34 7.54 6.13
N VAL A 182 10.32 7.24 5.30
CA VAL A 182 8.98 6.83 5.77
C VAL A 182 8.68 5.38 5.38
N ASN A 183 8.24 5.13 4.15
CA ASN A 183 7.68 3.85 3.74
C ASN A 183 8.60 3.01 2.83
N HIS A 184 9.73 3.56 2.38
CA HIS A 184 10.62 2.91 1.42
C HIS A 184 9.83 2.34 0.23
N TYR A 185 9.85 1.03 0.05
CA TYR A 185 9.21 0.34 -1.06
C TYR A 185 7.83 -0.25 -0.72
N PHE A 186 7.35 -0.12 0.52
CA PHE A 186 6.21 -0.92 0.99
C PHE A 186 5.12 -0.11 1.71
N LEU A 187 3.87 -0.48 1.43
CA LEU A 187 2.68 0.01 2.13
C LEU A 187 2.09 -1.11 2.98
N CYS A 188 1.44 -0.79 4.10
CA CYS A 188 0.58 -1.77 4.77
C CYS A 188 -0.71 -1.98 3.96
N ASP A 189 -1.37 -3.12 4.17
CA ASP A 189 -2.56 -3.52 3.41
C ASP A 189 -3.73 -2.57 3.62
N ARG A 190 -3.87 -2.00 4.83
CA ARG A 190 -4.82 -0.91 5.10
C ARG A 190 -4.54 0.32 4.24
N GLY A 191 -3.28 0.68 4.05
CA GLY A 191 -2.86 1.79 3.20
C GLY A 191 -3.08 1.53 1.71
N ARG A 192 -2.90 0.28 1.29
CA ARG A 192 -3.01 -0.16 -0.10
C ARG A 192 -4.46 -0.36 -0.55
N PHE A 193 -5.29 -1.05 0.24
CA PHE A 193 -6.64 -1.47 -0.15
C PHE A 193 -7.76 -0.66 0.55
N GLY A 194 -7.44 0.11 1.59
CA GLY A 194 -8.43 0.81 2.42
C GLY A 194 -9.08 2.04 1.80
N TYR A 195 -9.11 2.18 0.47
CA TYR A 195 -9.59 3.39 -0.22
C TYR A 195 -11.04 3.31 -0.73
N GLY A 196 -11.70 2.15 -0.60
CA GLY A 196 -13.04 1.94 -1.14
C GLY A 196 -14.09 2.96 -0.71
N TYR A 197 -13.94 3.57 0.48
CA TYR A 197 -14.84 4.61 0.98
C TYR A 197 -14.89 5.89 0.12
N VAL A 198 -13.89 6.12 -0.74
CA VAL A 198 -13.85 7.29 -1.64
C VAL A 198 -14.88 7.12 -2.76
N ASN A 199 -15.13 5.87 -3.18
CA ASN A 199 -15.99 5.53 -4.31
C ASN A 199 -17.43 5.15 -3.88
N LEU A 200 -17.79 5.35 -2.61
CA LEU A 200 -19.13 5.04 -2.11
C LEU A 200 -20.19 5.92 -2.79
N LYS A 201 -21.35 5.32 -3.11
CA LYS A 201 -22.44 5.98 -3.83
C LYS A 201 -23.20 7.00 -2.96
N ASP A 202 -23.21 6.79 -1.65
CA ASP A 202 -23.86 7.62 -0.65
C ASP A 202 -22.97 8.74 -0.09
N ARG A 203 -21.77 8.95 -0.68
CA ARG A 203 -20.93 10.11 -0.39
C ARG A 203 -21.72 11.42 -0.62
N PRO A 204 -21.72 12.37 0.33
CA PRO A 204 -22.38 13.66 0.14
C PRO A 204 -21.67 14.45 -0.96
N ARG A 205 -22.31 14.56 -2.14
CA ARG A 205 -21.80 15.29 -3.32
C ARG A 205 -22.42 16.67 -3.47
N GLN A 206 -23.57 16.90 -2.84
CA GLN A 206 -24.32 18.15 -2.91
C GLN A 206 -24.64 18.64 -1.50
N PRO A 207 -24.62 19.95 -1.26
CA PRO A 207 -25.12 20.52 -0.01
C PRO A 207 -26.60 20.17 0.21
N VAL A 208 -26.97 19.88 1.45
CA VAL A 208 -28.35 19.60 1.84
C VAL A 208 -28.75 20.43 3.05
N GLN A 209 -30.00 20.84 3.12
CA GLN A 209 -30.61 21.51 4.27
C GLN A 209 -31.81 20.71 4.74
N ARG A 210 -31.88 20.45 6.05
CA ARG A 210 -33.09 19.86 6.67
C ARG A 210 -34.09 20.97 6.99
N ARG A 211 -35.36 20.78 6.60
CA ARG A 211 -36.50 21.63 6.99
C ARG A 211 -37.58 20.73 7.59
N GLY A 212 -37.63 20.65 8.93
CA GLY A 212 -38.46 19.66 9.60
C GLY A 212 -37.97 18.25 9.29
N ASP A 213 -38.88 17.39 8.80
CA ASP A 213 -38.56 16.02 8.39
C ASP A 213 -38.02 15.93 6.95
N ASP A 214 -38.15 16.99 6.15
CA ASP A 214 -37.72 17.02 4.76
C ASP A 214 -36.24 17.40 4.60
N VAL A 215 -35.59 16.80 3.59
CA VAL A 215 -34.22 17.12 3.18
C VAL A 215 -34.24 17.74 1.79
N ILE A 216 -33.77 18.98 1.67
CA ILE A 216 -33.75 19.73 0.43
C ILE A 216 -32.30 19.85 -0.05
N THR A 217 -32.05 19.45 -1.29
CA THR A 217 -30.76 19.66 -1.97
C THR A 217 -30.62 21.12 -2.37
N LEU A 218 -29.48 21.72 -2.04
CA LEU A 218 -29.15 23.11 -2.38
C LEU A 218 -28.01 23.13 -3.41
N ASN A 219 -27.93 24.23 -4.18
CA ASN A 219 -26.70 24.53 -4.89
C ASN A 219 -25.65 25.16 -3.93
N ALA A 220 -24.40 25.25 -4.37
CA ALA A 220 -23.30 25.74 -3.54
C ALA A 220 -23.52 27.19 -3.04
N GLU A 221 -24.05 28.07 -3.89
CA GLU A 221 -24.27 29.48 -3.55
C GLU A 221 -25.36 29.64 -2.47
N GLN A 222 -26.49 28.95 -2.64
CA GLN A 222 -27.59 28.91 -1.68
C GLN A 222 -27.13 28.35 -0.33
N ALA A 223 -26.31 27.29 -0.36
CA ALA A 223 -25.78 26.68 0.85
C ALA A 223 -24.82 27.64 1.60
N MET A 224 -23.93 28.32 0.87
CA MET A 224 -22.98 29.28 1.45
C MET A 224 -23.69 30.50 2.02
N GLN A 225 -24.65 31.07 1.28
CA GLN A 225 -25.42 32.22 1.75
C GLN A 225 -26.27 31.85 2.98
N GLY A 226 -26.94 30.71 2.94
CA GLY A 226 -27.73 30.20 4.08
C GLY A 226 -26.86 29.95 5.31
N ALA A 227 -25.68 29.36 5.14
CA ALA A 227 -24.72 29.17 6.24
C ALA A 227 -24.24 30.52 6.82
N ALA A 228 -23.92 31.49 5.96
CA ALA A 228 -23.49 32.82 6.40
C ALA A 228 -24.59 33.57 7.17
N ASP A 229 -25.83 33.48 6.74
CA ASP A 229 -26.95 34.13 7.41
C ASP A 229 -27.24 33.50 8.77
N ILE A 230 -27.17 32.17 8.88
CA ILE A 230 -27.25 31.46 10.17
C ILE A 230 -26.14 31.93 11.10
N LEU A 231 -24.90 32.02 10.61
CA LEU A 231 -23.75 32.46 11.40
C LEU A 231 -23.91 33.92 11.88
N ARG A 232 -24.40 34.84 11.04
CA ARG A 232 -24.65 36.24 11.41
C ARG A 232 -25.74 36.40 12.46
N GLN A 233 -26.77 35.56 12.42
CA GLN A 233 -27.90 35.60 13.37
C GLN A 233 -27.57 34.88 14.68
N SER A 234 -26.57 34.00 14.67
CA SER A 234 -26.18 33.21 15.84
C SER A 234 -25.35 34.03 16.82
N LYS A 235 -25.74 34.01 18.10
CA LYS A 235 -24.99 34.66 19.18
C LYS A 235 -23.91 33.79 19.81
N LYS A 236 -24.03 32.46 19.65
CA LYS A 236 -23.10 31.46 20.18
C LYS A 236 -22.80 30.47 19.08
N VAL A 237 -21.58 30.50 18.57
CA VAL A 237 -21.11 29.61 17.51
C VAL A 237 -19.90 28.87 18.05
N ILE A 238 -19.84 27.57 17.81
CA ILE A 238 -18.67 26.74 18.08
C ILE A 238 -18.25 26.03 16.79
N GLY A 239 -16.96 25.79 16.64
CA GLY A 239 -16.40 25.01 15.54
C GLY A 239 -15.86 23.70 16.07
N ILE A 240 -16.35 22.58 15.56
CA ILE A 240 -15.83 21.26 15.88
C ILE A 240 -14.98 20.80 14.70
N GLY A 241 -13.66 20.84 14.86
CA GLY A 241 -12.70 20.31 13.92
C GLY A 241 -12.68 18.78 13.88
N SER A 242 -11.80 18.24 13.04
CA SER A 242 -11.61 16.79 12.93
C SER A 242 -10.12 16.44 12.83
N PRO A 243 -9.65 15.40 13.53
CA PRO A 243 -8.28 14.90 13.38
C PRO A 243 -8.01 14.28 12.00
N ARG A 244 -9.05 14.03 11.19
CA ARG A 244 -8.93 13.52 9.81
C ARG A 244 -9.07 14.61 8.75
N ALA A 245 -9.42 15.84 9.16
CA ALA A 245 -9.44 16.99 8.25
C ALA A 245 -8.03 17.53 8.03
N SER A 246 -7.82 18.25 6.93
CA SER A 246 -6.55 18.91 6.69
C SER A 246 -6.29 20.02 7.72
N ILE A 247 -5.02 20.38 7.88
CA ILE A 247 -4.61 21.46 8.78
C ILE A 247 -5.24 22.78 8.32
N GLU A 248 -5.31 23.02 7.02
CA GLU A 248 -5.93 24.20 6.41
C GLU A 248 -7.41 24.29 6.70
N SER A 249 -8.16 23.18 6.60
CA SER A 249 -9.60 23.17 6.93
C SER A 249 -9.85 23.44 8.41
N ASN A 250 -9.07 22.81 9.30
CA ASN A 250 -9.16 23.08 10.74
C ASN A 250 -8.76 24.52 11.08
N PHE A 251 -7.74 25.06 10.41
CA PHE A 251 -7.30 26.45 10.57
C PHE A 251 -8.39 27.43 10.12
N ALA A 252 -8.96 27.25 8.93
CA ALA A 252 -10.04 28.09 8.42
C ALA A 252 -11.26 28.08 9.34
N LEU A 253 -11.64 26.90 9.88
CA LEU A 253 -12.73 26.80 10.85
C LEU A 253 -12.41 27.53 12.16
N ARG A 254 -11.17 27.38 12.66
CA ARG A 254 -10.72 28.07 13.87
C ARG A 254 -10.74 29.58 13.73
N GLU A 255 -10.29 30.11 12.60
CA GLU A 255 -10.35 31.55 12.31
C GLU A 255 -11.79 32.05 12.21
N LEU A 256 -12.70 31.24 11.66
CA LEU A 256 -14.12 31.60 11.52
C LEU A 256 -14.84 31.75 12.86
N VAL A 257 -14.61 30.83 13.81
CA VAL A 257 -15.31 30.82 15.11
C VAL A 257 -14.53 31.49 16.25
N GLY A 258 -13.25 31.77 16.02
CA GLY A 258 -12.30 32.23 17.04
C GLY A 258 -11.72 31.07 17.86
N ALA A 259 -10.48 31.23 18.33
CA ALA A 259 -9.75 30.18 19.04
C ALA A 259 -10.46 29.68 20.30
N GLU A 260 -11.14 30.57 21.03
CA GLU A 260 -11.90 30.26 22.26
C GLU A 260 -13.12 29.35 22.01
N ASN A 261 -13.63 29.32 20.77
CA ASN A 261 -14.82 28.55 20.39
C ASN A 261 -14.51 27.36 19.47
N PHE A 262 -13.23 27.07 19.23
CA PHE A 262 -12.78 25.96 18.41
C PHE A 262 -12.42 24.75 19.28
N TYR A 263 -12.96 23.60 18.91
CA TYR A 263 -12.74 22.32 19.57
C TYR A 263 -12.22 21.31 18.54
N THR A 264 -11.27 20.47 18.92
CA THR A 264 -10.58 19.54 18.00
C THR A 264 -11.44 18.36 17.56
N GLY A 265 -12.63 18.17 18.15
CA GLY A 265 -13.46 16.98 17.97
C GLY A 265 -12.95 15.75 18.72
N ILE A 266 -11.92 15.91 19.56
CA ILE A 266 -11.33 14.86 20.40
C ILE A 266 -11.89 15.00 21.82
N ALA A 267 -12.14 13.87 22.49
CA ALA A 267 -12.61 13.87 23.88
C ALA A 267 -11.61 14.57 24.81
N GLN A 268 -12.10 15.33 25.79
CA GLN A 268 -11.27 16.19 26.64
C GLN A 268 -10.09 15.45 27.29
N GLY A 269 -10.34 14.28 27.90
CA GLY A 269 -9.26 13.51 28.54
C GLY A 269 -8.19 13.00 27.56
N GLU A 270 -8.55 12.75 26.30
CA GLU A 270 -7.57 12.40 25.26
C GLU A 270 -6.82 13.64 24.79
N GLN A 271 -7.50 14.78 24.63
CA GLN A 271 -6.88 16.05 24.28
C GLN A 271 -5.83 16.49 25.33
N GLU A 272 -6.13 16.34 26.62
CA GLU A 272 -5.20 16.63 27.72
C GLU A 272 -3.94 15.74 27.64
N ARG A 273 -4.11 14.44 27.34
CA ARG A 273 -2.98 13.52 27.13
C ARG A 273 -2.16 13.90 25.89
N LEU A 274 -2.80 14.25 24.79
CA LEU A 274 -2.10 14.70 23.57
C LEU A 274 -1.31 15.99 23.82
N GLN A 275 -1.86 16.93 24.59
CA GLN A 275 -1.15 18.14 24.99
C GLN A 275 0.07 17.82 25.87
N LEU A 276 -0.05 16.87 26.80
CA LEU A 276 1.08 16.41 27.61
C LEU A 276 2.17 15.77 26.73
N VAL A 277 1.79 14.89 25.79
CA VAL A 277 2.73 14.27 24.84
C VAL A 277 3.45 15.35 24.03
N LEU A 278 2.73 16.33 23.48
CA LEU A 278 3.32 17.44 22.73
C LEU A 278 4.26 18.29 23.60
N LYS A 279 3.91 18.55 24.86
CA LYS A 279 4.77 19.27 25.81
C LYS A 279 6.07 18.51 26.03
N VAL A 280 5.99 17.21 26.32
CA VAL A 280 7.15 16.34 26.51
C VAL A 280 8.03 16.29 25.26
N LEU A 281 7.45 16.19 24.06
CA LEU A 281 8.21 16.19 22.80
C LEU A 281 8.91 17.52 22.52
N ARG A 282 8.30 18.65 22.88
CA ARG A 282 8.87 19.99 22.62
C ARG A 282 9.89 20.43 23.66
N GLU A 283 9.62 20.13 24.92
CA GLU A 283 10.39 20.66 26.06
C GLU A 283 11.32 19.62 26.68
N GLY A 284 11.04 18.32 26.49
CA GLY A 284 11.75 17.23 27.16
C GLY A 284 13.08 16.84 26.52
N GLY A 285 13.46 17.44 25.38
CA GLY A 285 14.69 17.08 24.66
C GLY A 285 14.69 15.66 24.09
N ILE A 286 13.52 15.04 23.97
CA ILE A 286 13.37 13.68 23.44
C ILE A 286 13.48 13.72 21.92
N HIS A 287 14.41 12.94 21.37
CA HIS A 287 14.55 12.76 19.93
C HIS A 287 13.41 11.87 19.40
N THR A 288 12.75 12.31 18.33
CA THR A 288 11.74 11.51 17.64
C THR A 288 12.38 10.85 16.41
N PRO A 289 12.62 9.53 16.44
CA PRO A 289 13.26 8.85 15.32
C PRO A 289 12.39 8.82 14.07
N ALA A 290 13.04 8.89 12.91
CA ALA A 290 12.40 8.49 11.66
C ALA A 290 12.16 6.97 11.63
N LEU A 291 11.22 6.49 10.80
CA LEU A 291 10.94 5.05 10.69
C LEU A 291 12.19 4.24 10.32
N ARG A 292 13.05 4.79 9.46
CA ARG A 292 14.32 4.17 9.10
C ARG A 292 15.31 4.12 10.28
N GLU A 293 15.31 5.13 11.13
CA GLU A 293 16.21 5.18 12.28
C GLU A 293 15.84 4.09 13.29
N ILE A 294 14.54 3.77 13.43
CA ILE A 294 14.07 2.69 14.30
C ILE A 294 14.75 1.36 13.96
N GLU A 295 14.98 1.08 12.68
CA GLU A 295 15.62 -0.16 12.21
C GLU A 295 17.07 -0.32 12.68
N SER A 296 17.69 0.75 13.20
CA SER A 296 19.08 0.75 13.67
C SER A 296 19.23 0.65 15.19
N TYR A 297 18.12 0.69 15.94
CA TYR A 297 18.18 0.61 17.40
C TYR A 297 18.47 -0.81 17.89
N ASP A 298 19.23 -0.88 18.97
CA ASP A 298 19.60 -2.10 19.68
C ASP A 298 18.52 -2.59 20.66
N ALA A 299 17.72 -1.68 21.18
CA ALA A 299 16.58 -1.98 22.05
C ALA A 299 15.37 -1.10 21.72
N VAL A 300 14.19 -1.73 21.66
CA VAL A 300 12.91 -1.05 21.47
C VAL A 300 11.94 -1.49 22.56
N LEU A 301 11.36 -0.55 23.30
CA LEU A 301 10.36 -0.80 24.33
C LEU A 301 9.00 -0.27 23.85
N VAL A 302 8.02 -1.17 23.70
CA VAL A 302 6.64 -0.81 23.35
C VAL A 302 5.80 -0.83 24.63
N LEU A 303 5.20 0.31 24.99
CA LEU A 303 4.44 0.48 26.22
C LEU A 303 2.93 0.50 25.95
N GLY A 304 2.26 -0.62 26.22
CA GLY A 304 0.79 -0.69 26.20
C GLY A 304 0.14 -0.44 24.84
N GLU A 305 0.85 -0.69 23.75
CA GLU A 305 0.41 -0.39 22.38
C GLU A 305 0.61 -1.60 21.45
N ASP A 306 -0.31 -1.75 20.49
CA ASP A 306 -0.15 -2.68 19.37
C ASP A 306 0.14 -1.89 18.08
N LEU A 307 1.43 -1.81 17.76
CA LEU A 307 1.91 -1.08 16.59
C LEU A 307 1.34 -1.62 15.27
N THR A 308 0.92 -2.89 15.21
CA THR A 308 0.34 -3.45 13.98
C THR A 308 -1.01 -2.80 13.64
N GLN A 309 -1.75 -2.36 14.65
CA GLN A 309 -3.06 -1.74 14.50
C GLN A 309 -2.99 -0.22 14.33
N THR A 310 -2.07 0.44 15.05
CA THR A 310 -1.95 1.90 15.08
C THR A 310 -1.01 2.45 14.00
N GLY A 311 0.05 1.70 13.65
CA GLY A 311 1.07 2.15 12.73
C GLY A 311 1.89 1.00 12.15
N ALA A 312 1.28 0.17 11.31
CA ALA A 312 1.91 -1.05 10.77
C ALA A 312 3.32 -0.84 10.18
N ARG A 313 3.60 0.31 9.54
CA ARG A 313 4.95 0.61 9.02
C ARG A 313 5.98 0.82 10.14
N ALA A 314 5.59 1.39 11.27
CA ALA A 314 6.43 1.44 12.46
C ALA A 314 6.64 0.04 13.06
N ALA A 315 5.58 -0.78 13.13
CA ALA A 315 5.71 -2.18 13.56
C ALA A 315 6.74 -2.95 12.72
N LEU A 316 6.68 -2.80 11.40
CA LEU A 316 7.63 -3.44 10.49
C LEU A 316 9.06 -2.89 10.65
N ALA A 317 9.24 -1.60 10.93
CA ALA A 317 10.57 -1.05 11.25
C ALA A 317 11.15 -1.65 12.54
N VAL A 318 10.32 -1.82 13.58
CA VAL A 318 10.72 -2.53 14.81
C VAL A 318 11.12 -3.98 14.53
N ARG A 319 10.38 -4.69 13.66
CA ARG A 319 10.78 -6.05 13.23
C ARG A 319 12.11 -6.06 12.49
N GLN A 320 12.37 -5.06 11.64
CA GLN A 320 13.67 -4.95 10.95
C GLN A 320 14.83 -4.73 11.94
N ALA A 321 14.64 -3.94 12.99
CA ALA A 321 15.66 -3.73 14.02
C ALA A 321 16.14 -5.06 14.64
N VAL A 322 15.21 -5.96 14.96
CA VAL A 322 15.52 -7.30 15.48
C VAL A 322 16.29 -8.14 14.46
N LYS A 323 15.89 -8.09 13.18
CA LYS A 323 16.53 -8.86 12.09
C LYS A 323 17.93 -8.38 11.75
N VAL A 324 18.14 -7.07 11.69
CA VAL A 324 19.45 -6.47 11.41
C VAL A 324 20.45 -6.92 12.48
N LYS A 325 20.06 -6.86 13.76
CA LYS A 325 20.91 -7.32 14.85
C LYS A 325 21.23 -8.81 14.76
N ALA A 326 20.23 -9.64 14.44
CA ALA A 326 20.43 -11.08 14.26
C ALA A 326 21.43 -11.37 13.13
N ARG A 327 21.34 -10.67 11.99
CA ARG A 327 22.29 -10.78 10.87
C ARG A 327 23.70 -10.31 11.24
N GLU A 328 23.83 -9.21 11.98
CA GLU A 328 25.13 -8.76 12.48
C GLU A 328 25.79 -9.81 13.38
N MET A 329 25.00 -10.45 14.25
CA MET A 329 25.49 -11.52 15.13
C MET A 329 25.88 -12.78 14.33
N ALA A 330 25.06 -13.19 13.35
CA ALA A 330 25.35 -14.31 12.47
C ALA A 330 26.64 -14.07 11.66
N ALA A 331 26.77 -12.87 11.08
CA ALA A 331 27.97 -12.44 10.35
C ALA A 331 29.22 -12.45 11.25
N ALA A 332 29.12 -11.96 12.48
CA ALA A 332 30.23 -11.99 13.45
C ALA A 332 30.65 -13.44 13.81
N GLN A 333 29.70 -14.37 13.83
CA GLN A 333 29.94 -15.79 14.08
C GLN A 333 30.29 -16.59 12.81
N LYS A 334 30.33 -15.95 11.63
CA LYS A 334 30.52 -16.60 10.32
C LYS A 334 29.51 -17.72 10.04
N VAL A 335 28.30 -17.58 10.56
CA VAL A 335 27.17 -18.44 10.24
C VAL A 335 26.45 -17.82 9.04
N ALA A 336 26.06 -18.64 8.07
CA ALA A 336 25.27 -18.16 6.93
C ALA A 336 23.89 -17.69 7.41
N ASP A 337 23.46 -16.52 6.91
CA ASP A 337 22.16 -15.90 7.18
C ASP A 337 20.97 -16.81 6.83
#